data_AF-A0A2Z3X580-F1
#
_entry.id   AF-A0A2Z3X580-F1
#
_cell.length_a   1.000
_cell.length_b   1.000
_cell.length_c   1.000
_cell.angle_alpha   90.00
_cell.angle_beta   90.00
_cell.angle_gamma   90.00
#
_symmetry.space_group_name_H-M   'P 1'
#
loop_
_entity.id
_entity.type
_entity.pdbx_description
1 polymer ?
#
loop_
_entity_poly.entity_id
_entity_poly.type
_entity_poly.pdbx_seq_one_letter_code
_entity_poly.pdbx_strand_id
1 'polypeptide(L)'
;MKKFSIMVLLGSVIAFSAYAAEQITPEQASKYTKIGEISVTEDGFTMTDDGLSKKVDEKGGKYYVITSTEGHAEHKTINADIYN
;
A
#
# COMPACT_ATOMS: atom_id res chain seq x y z
N MET A 1 20.50 48.29 -16.56
CA MET A 1 19.54 47.37 -17.21
C MET A 1 20.06 45.94 -17.11
N LYS A 2 19.52 45.11 -16.21
CA LYS A 2 19.61 43.65 -16.33
C LYS A 2 18.40 43.05 -15.63
N LYS A 3 17.48 42.54 -16.43
CA LYS A 3 16.17 42.01 -16.02
C LYS A 3 16.41 40.53 -15.74
N PHE A 4 16.48 40.14 -14.46
CA PHE A 4 16.46 38.74 -14.08
C PHE A 4 15.00 38.33 -13.95
N SER A 5 14.43 37.88 -15.06
CA SER A 5 13.17 37.14 -15.09
C SER A 5 13.42 35.81 -14.38
N ILE A 6 13.09 35.74 -13.09
CA ILE A 6 13.13 34.49 -12.33
C ILE A 6 11.93 33.65 -12.77
N MET A 7 12.32 32.62 -13.51
CA MET A 7 11.57 31.54 -14.10
C MET A 7 10.62 30.88 -13.11
N VAL A 8 9.37 30.73 -13.54
CA VAL A 8 8.32 29.90 -12.94
C VAL A 8 8.87 28.49 -12.70
N LEU A 9 8.92 28.04 -11.45
CA LEU A 9 8.99 26.62 -11.12
C LEU A 9 7.69 26.22 -10.42
N LEU A 10 6.69 25.91 -11.25
CA LEU A 10 5.54 25.11 -10.85
C LEU A 10 6.05 23.70 -10.55
N GLY A 11 6.54 23.51 -9.35
CA GLY A 11 6.93 22.22 -8.81
C GLY A 11 6.22 22.03 -7.48
N SER A 12 4.89 21.91 -7.51
CA SER A 12 4.16 21.34 -6.38
C SER A 12 4.64 19.91 -6.23
N VAL A 13 5.69 19.74 -5.44
CA VAL A 13 6.17 18.44 -4.98
C VAL A 13 4.99 17.86 -4.22
N ILE A 14 4.26 16.94 -4.84
CA ILE A 14 3.22 16.19 -4.16
C ILE A 14 4.01 15.36 -3.14
N ALA A 15 4.09 15.88 -1.92
CA ALA A 15 4.59 15.12 -0.80
C ALA A 15 3.66 13.93 -0.69
N PHE A 16 4.13 12.75 -1.10
CA PHE A 16 3.56 11.49 -0.69
C PHE A 16 3.83 11.40 0.81
N SER A 17 2.95 12.02 1.60
CA SER A 17 2.82 11.74 3.01
C SER A 17 2.71 10.23 3.15
N ALA A 18 3.72 9.61 3.75
CA ALA A 18 3.82 8.18 3.98
C ALA A 18 2.72 7.76 4.97
N TYR A 19 1.52 7.56 4.45
CA TYR A 19 0.46 6.88 5.14
C TYR A 19 0.67 5.39 4.91
N ALA A 20 0.80 4.62 5.98
CA ALA A 20 0.81 3.17 5.88
C ALA A 20 -0.43 2.71 5.09
N ALA A 21 -0.29 1.66 4.27
CA ALA A 21 -1.37 1.25 3.40
C ALA A 21 -2.63 0.91 4.21
N GLU A 22 -3.80 1.33 3.74
CA GLU A 22 -5.04 1.15 4.48
C GLU A 22 -5.80 -0.08 3.97
N GLN A 23 -6.32 -0.88 4.91
CA GLN A 23 -7.20 -1.99 4.55
C GLN A 23 -8.55 -1.46 4.08
N ILE A 24 -8.93 -1.80 2.86
CA ILE A 24 -10.24 -1.43 2.27
C ILE A 24 -11.10 -2.67 2.07
N THR A 25 -12.40 -2.46 1.89
CA THR A 25 -13.32 -3.53 1.52
C THR A 25 -13.27 -3.83 0.02
N PRO A 26 -13.67 -5.03 -0.42
CA PRO A 26 -13.75 -5.37 -1.86
C PRO A 26 -14.65 -4.39 -2.64
N GLU A 27 -15.69 -3.86 -2.00
CA GLU A 27 -16.59 -2.86 -2.61
C GLU A 27 -15.87 -1.53 -2.87
N GLN A 28 -15.00 -1.11 -1.95
CA GLN A 28 -14.18 0.09 -2.12
C GLN A 28 -13.07 -0.14 -3.14
N ALA A 29 -12.52 -1.35 -3.20
CA ALA A 29 -11.46 -1.71 -4.14
C ALA A 29 -11.84 -1.53 -5.61
N SER A 30 -13.14 -1.63 -5.94
CA SER A 30 -13.66 -1.33 -7.27
C SER A 30 -13.45 0.13 -7.71
N LYS A 31 -13.16 1.04 -6.78
CA LYS A 31 -12.86 2.46 -7.06
C LYS A 31 -11.36 2.71 -7.30
N TYR A 32 -10.52 1.72 -7.02
CA TYR A 32 -9.07 1.82 -7.09
C TYR A 32 -8.52 0.87 -8.15
N THR A 33 -7.27 1.08 -8.56
CA THR A 33 -6.63 0.23 -9.56
C THR A 33 -5.83 -0.86 -8.86
N LYS A 34 -6.12 -2.14 -9.15
CA LYS A 34 -5.26 -3.24 -8.68
C LYS A 34 -3.89 -3.09 -9.33
N ILE A 35 -2.87 -2.85 -8.51
CA ILE A 35 -1.48 -2.71 -8.97
C ILE A 35 -0.66 -3.98 -8.74
N GLY A 36 -1.15 -4.90 -7.90
CA GLY A 36 -0.46 -6.15 -7.63
C GLY A 36 -1.17 -7.01 -6.59
N GLU A 37 -0.47 -8.03 -6.15
CA GLU A 37 -0.88 -8.96 -5.10
C GLU A 37 0.35 -9.26 -4.24
N ILE A 38 0.13 -9.48 -2.95
CA ILE A 38 1.16 -9.86 -2.01
C ILE A 38 0.69 -11.05 -1.18
N SER A 39 1.55 -12.06 -1.13
CA SER A 39 1.41 -13.20 -0.24
C SER A 39 2.44 -13.07 0.88
N VAL A 40 1.96 -13.11 2.11
CA VAL A 40 2.82 -13.06 3.30
C VAL A 40 2.58 -14.31 4.10
N THR A 41 3.59 -15.17 4.19
CA THR A 41 3.58 -16.35 5.06
C THR A 41 4.34 -16.02 6.32
N GLU A 42 3.68 -16.19 7.47
CA GLU A 42 4.31 -16.08 8.79
C GLU A 42 4.13 -17.36 9.60
N ASP A 43 5.22 -17.72 10.29
CA ASP A 43 5.32 -18.79 11.27
C ASP A 43 4.86 -18.24 12.64
N GLY A 44 3.74 -18.76 13.14
CA GLY A 44 3.05 -18.22 14.32
C GLY A 44 2.23 -16.97 13.98
N PHE A 45 0.98 -16.92 14.42
CA PHE A 45 0.07 -15.82 14.12
C PHE A 45 0.40 -14.55 14.93
N THR A 46 1.54 -13.92 14.64
CA THR A 46 1.97 -12.63 15.21
C THR A 46 1.82 -11.46 14.25
N MET A 47 1.33 -11.69 13.01
CA MET A 47 1.15 -10.62 12.04
C MET A 47 0.10 -9.63 12.54
N THR A 48 0.57 -8.45 12.92
CA THR A 48 -0.28 -7.29 13.20
C THR A 48 -0.63 -6.62 11.87
N ASP A 49 -1.80 -5.99 11.76
CA ASP A 49 -2.24 -5.27 10.56
C ASP A 49 -1.17 -4.29 10.03
N ASP A 50 -0.34 -3.74 10.93
CA ASP A 50 0.80 -2.86 10.64
C ASP A 50 1.90 -3.51 9.78
N GLY A 51 2.11 -4.82 9.92
CA GLY A 51 3.10 -5.56 9.13
C GLY A 51 2.67 -5.73 7.67
N LEU A 52 1.37 -5.94 7.44
CA LEU A 52 0.83 -6.06 6.08
C LEU A 52 0.79 -4.70 5.40
N SER A 53 0.29 -3.67 6.08
CA SER A 53 0.22 -2.31 5.55
C SER A 53 1.60 -1.78 5.12
N LYS A 54 2.64 -2.06 5.91
CA LYS A 54 4.01 -1.71 5.57
C LYS A 54 4.52 -2.42 4.32
N LYS A 55 4.29 -3.73 4.19
CA LYS A 55 4.69 -4.48 3.00
C LYS A 55 3.97 -4.01 1.73
N VAL A 56 2.73 -3.57 1.88
CA VAL A 56 1.95 -2.99 0.79
C VAL A 56 2.51 -1.62 0.39
N ASP A 57 2.84 -0.77 1.38
CA ASP A 57 3.51 0.52 1.15
C ASP A 57 4.88 0.35 0.46
N GLU A 58 5.67 -0.64 0.89
CA GLU A 58 6.96 -1.00 0.24
C GLU A 58 6.80 -1.41 -1.23
N LYS A 59 5.63 -1.96 -1.60
CA LYS A 59 5.28 -2.30 -2.99
C LYS A 59 4.72 -1.10 -3.77
N GLY A 60 4.59 0.07 -3.15
CA GLY A 60 3.96 1.27 -3.74
C GLY A 60 2.43 1.24 -3.70
N GLY A 61 1.85 0.37 -2.88
CA GLY A 61 0.41 0.28 -2.65
C GLY A 61 -0.07 1.24 -1.58
N LYS A 62 -1.23 1.86 -1.82
CA LYS A 62 -1.89 2.71 -0.83
C LYS A 62 -3.00 1.99 -0.07
N TYR A 63 -3.58 0.98 -0.71
CA TYR A 63 -4.67 0.22 -0.16
C TYR A 63 -4.45 -1.26 -0.38
N TYR A 64 -5.01 -2.09 0.50
CA TYR A 64 -5.02 -3.52 0.28
C TYR A 64 -6.35 -4.15 0.69
N VAL A 65 -6.68 -5.28 0.04
CA VAL A 65 -7.81 -6.13 0.38
C VAL A 65 -7.28 -7.52 0.67
N ILE A 66 -7.54 -8.04 1.86
CA ILE A 66 -7.22 -9.44 2.17
C ILE A 66 -8.19 -10.33 1.38
N THR A 67 -7.66 -11.11 0.45
CA THR A 67 -8.44 -12.01 -0.41
C THR A 67 -8.54 -13.40 0.17
N SER A 68 -7.50 -13.87 0.85
CA SER A 68 -7.49 -15.20 1.47
C SER A 68 -6.52 -15.27 2.63
N THR A 69 -6.86 -16.10 3.61
CA THR A 69 -5.96 -16.46 4.71
C THR A 69 -5.92 -17.98 4.77
N GLU A 70 -4.80 -18.54 4.38
CA GLU A 70 -4.57 -19.98 4.27
C GLU A 70 -3.61 -20.45 5.37
N GLY A 71 -3.68 -21.73 5.73
CA GLY A 71 -2.77 -22.33 6.70
C GLY A 71 -3.36 -22.60 8.10
N HIS A 72 -2.54 -23.20 8.96
CA HIS A 72 -2.90 -23.64 10.31
C HIS A 72 -2.43 -22.63 11.37
N ALA A 73 -2.84 -22.81 12.63
CA ALA A 73 -2.53 -21.88 13.73
C ALA A 73 -1.02 -21.57 13.88
N GLU A 74 -0.17 -22.49 13.42
CA GLU A 74 1.29 -22.45 13.47
C GLU A 74 1.96 -21.92 12.19
N HIS A 75 1.29 -21.98 11.03
CA HIS A 75 1.78 -21.40 9.76
C HIS A 75 0.61 -20.82 8.99
N LYS A 76 0.49 -19.49 8.91
CA LYS A 76 -0.54 -18.83 8.11
C LYS A 76 0.06 -18.03 6.98
N THR A 77 -0.58 -18.11 5.82
CA THR A 77 -0.33 -17.32 4.64
C THR A 77 -1.50 -16.38 4.41
N ILE A 78 -1.24 -15.08 4.40
CA ILE A 78 -2.21 -14.05 4.07
C ILE A 78 -1.94 -13.59 2.65
N ASN A 79 -2.94 -13.74 1.78
CA ASN A 79 -2.94 -13.20 0.44
C ASN A 79 -3.76 -11.92 0.43
N ALA A 80 -3.18 -10.84 -0.10
CA ALA A 80 -3.83 -9.55 -0.21
C ALA A 80 -3.58 -8.92 -1.57
N ASP A 81 -4.63 -8.34 -2.14
CA ASP A 81 -4.57 -7.55 -3.36
C ASP A 81 -4.16 -6.12 -3.01
N ILE A 82 -3.26 -5.56 -3.81
CA ILE A 82 -2.73 -4.21 -3.62
C ILE A 82 -3.39 -3.26 -4.62
N TYR A 83 -3.83 -2.11 -4.12
CA TYR A 83 -4.48 -1.06 -4.91
C TYR A 83 -3.86 0.32 -4.69
N ASN A 84 -4.10 1.20 -5.67
CA ASN A 84 -3.78 2.63 -5.63
C ASN A 84 -4.92 3.48 -6.21
#